data_AF-A0A938GAB2-F1
#
_entry.id   AF-A0A938GAB2-F1
#
_cell.length_a   1.000
_cell.length_b   1.000
_cell.length_c   1.000
_cell.angle_alpha   90.00
_cell.angle_beta   90.00
_cell.angle_gamma   90.00
#
_symmetry.space_group_name_H-M   'P 1'
#
loop_
_entity.id
_entity.type
_entity.pdbx_description
1 polymer ?
#
loop_
_entity_poly.entity_id
_entity_poly.type
_entity_poly.pdbx_seq_one_letter_code
_entity_poly.pdbx_strand_id
1 'polypeptide(L)'
;MSLQNLWDIVNKAVENEPFRLLLLDDPEAATRSVDLGDSERDMLKHLAGGPYASSRRGLMDVRKMIEASIEFGTQAEQSLSVARAEISLQ
;
A
#
# COMPACT_ATOMS: atom_id res chain seq x y z
N MET A 1 -3.14 -10.30 -5.29
CA MET A 1 -2.21 -9.17 -5.53
C MET A 1 -1.83 -8.61 -4.17
N SER A 2 -0.53 -8.37 -3.93
CA SER A 2 -0.01 -7.93 -2.62
C SER A 2 0.07 -6.40 -2.56
N LEU A 3 -0.38 -5.77 -1.47
CA LEU A 3 -0.24 -4.33 -1.21
C LEU A 3 1.16 -3.94 -0.70
N GLN A 4 2.11 -4.87 -0.71
CA GLN A 4 3.43 -4.70 -0.10
C GLN A 4 4.25 -3.59 -0.76
N ASN A 5 4.25 -3.49 -2.09
CA ASN A 5 5.03 -2.45 -2.77
C ASN A 5 4.49 -1.05 -2.44
N LEU A 6 3.15 -0.91 -2.38
CA LEU A 6 2.50 0.34 -1.97
C LEU A 6 2.85 0.70 -0.52
N TRP A 7 2.85 -0.28 0.39
CA TRP A 7 3.28 -0.09 1.78
C TRP A 7 4.72 0.43 1.86
N ASP A 8 5.65 -0.20 1.13
CA ASP A 8 7.06 0.17 1.15
C ASP A 8 7.29 1.60 0.62
N ILE A 9 6.58 1.98 -0.46
CA ILE A 9 6.63 3.32 -1.03
C ILE A 9 6.11 4.35 -0.03
N VAL A 10 4.95 4.09 0.59
CA VAL A 10 4.36 5.01 1.58
C VAL A 10 5.27 5.13 2.80
N ASN A 11 5.84 4.02 3.30
CA ASN A 11 6.72 4.07 4.45
C ASN A 11 8.00 4.86 4.14
N LYS A 12 8.58 4.67 2.95
CA LYS A 12 9.72 5.48 2.47
C LYS A 12 9.36 6.97 2.39
N ALA A 13 8.17 7.33 1.91
CA ALA A 13 7.73 8.72 1.83
C ALA A 13 7.44 9.36 3.21
N VAL A 14 7.05 8.56 4.20
CA VAL A 14 6.93 9.04 5.59
C VAL A 14 8.30 9.41 6.17
N GLU A 15 9.32 8.59 5.89
CA GLU A 15 10.64 8.68 6.50
C GLU A 15 11.62 9.58 5.73
N ASN A 16 11.44 9.74 4.42
CA ASN A 16 12.35 10.45 3.53
C ASN A 16 11.62 11.59 2.80
N GLU A 17 11.84 12.82 3.26
CA GLU A 17 11.22 14.02 2.69
C GLU A 17 11.60 14.27 1.21
N PRO A 18 12.88 14.17 0.79
CA PRO A 18 13.23 14.25 -0.63
C PRO A 18 12.46 13.26 -1.51
N PHE A 19 12.31 12.02 -1.03
CA PHE A 19 11.53 11.01 -1.74
C PHE A 19 10.03 11.37 -1.78
N ARG A 20 9.47 11.92 -0.69
CA ARG A 20 8.08 12.42 -0.69
C ARG A 20 7.88 13.53 -1.70
N LEU A 21 8.78 14.49 -1.77
CA LEU A 21 8.69 15.59 -2.73
C LEU A 21 8.78 15.06 -4.17
N LEU A 22 9.68 14.12 -4.44
CA LEU A 22 9.74 13.45 -5.74
C LEU A 22 8.46 12.66 -6.05
N LEU A 23 7.89 11.95 -5.06
CA LEU A 23 6.64 11.20 -5.21
C LEU A 23 5.45 12.11 -5.52
N LEU A 24 5.45 13.34 -5.01
CA LEU A 24 4.43 14.36 -5.29
C LEU A 24 4.58 14.99 -6.68
N ASP A 25 5.81 15.23 -7.10
CA ASP A 25 6.14 15.90 -8.37
C ASP A 25 6.05 14.93 -9.56
N ASP A 26 6.67 13.76 -9.43
CA ASP A 26 6.71 12.72 -10.46
C ASP A 26 6.64 11.31 -9.83
N PRO A 27 5.41 10.77 -9.62
CA PRO A 27 5.21 9.45 -9.05
C PRO A 27 5.83 8.32 -9.88
N GLU A 28 5.89 8.48 -11.20
CA GLU A 28 6.46 7.47 -12.10
C GLU A 28 7.98 7.43 -11.96
N ALA A 29 8.65 8.58 -11.86
CA ALA A 29 10.09 8.64 -11.56
C ALA A 29 10.41 8.12 -10.16
N ALA A 30 9.62 8.48 -9.14
CA ALA A 30 9.82 8.04 -7.76
C ALA A 30 9.76 6.51 -7.62
N THR A 31 8.95 5.86 -8.46
CA THR A 31 8.65 4.42 -8.34
C THR A 31 9.19 3.58 -9.49
N ARG A 32 9.99 4.16 -10.38
CA ARG A 32 10.55 3.50 -11.58
C ARG A 32 11.29 2.19 -11.30
N SER A 33 11.90 2.06 -10.13
CA SER A 33 12.64 0.85 -9.72
C SER A 33 11.77 -0.19 -9.01
N VAL A 34 10.47 0.08 -8.84
CA VAL A 34 9.51 -0.81 -8.17
C VAL A 34 8.60 -1.41 -9.24
N ASP A 35 8.47 -2.73 -9.24
CA ASP A 35 7.57 -3.42 -10.15
C ASP A 35 6.13 -3.32 -9.62
N LEU A 36 5.42 -2.30 -10.09
CA LEU A 36 4.05 -2.00 -9.67
C LEU A 36 3.03 -2.58 -10.64
N GLY A 37 2.00 -3.24 -10.12
CA GLY A 37 0.81 -3.58 -10.90
C GLY A 37 -0.01 -2.34 -11.27
N ASP A 38 -0.92 -2.47 -12.24
CA ASP A 38 -1.76 -1.35 -12.71
C ASP A 38 -2.54 -0.68 -11.57
N SER A 39 -3.15 -1.48 -10.68
CA SER A 39 -3.89 -0.95 -9.53
C SER A 39 -3.01 -0.19 -8.54
N GLU A 40 -1.76 -0.61 -8.34
CA GLU A 40 -0.83 0.09 -7.45
C GLU A 40 -0.39 1.42 -8.04
N ARG A 41 -0.13 1.46 -9.36
CA ARG A 41 0.16 2.71 -10.08
C ARG A 41 -1.00 3.70 -9.99
N ASP A 42 -2.23 3.22 -10.17
CA ASP A 42 -3.43 4.05 -10.04
C ASP A 42 -3.61 4.59 -8.62
N MET A 43 -3.41 3.75 -7.60
CA MET A 43 -3.44 4.19 -6.20
C MET A 43 -2.34 5.21 -5.89
N LEU A 44 -1.14 5.04 -6.43
CA LEU A 44 -0.04 6.00 -6.27
C LEU A 44 -0.35 7.35 -6.91
N LYS A 45 -0.95 7.36 -8.12
CA LYS A 45 -1.39 8.60 -8.77
C LYS A 45 -2.42 9.34 -7.93
N HIS A 46 -3.40 8.62 -7.37
CA HIS A 46 -4.40 9.20 -6.46
C HIS A 46 -3.77 9.72 -5.16
N LEU A 47 -2.81 8.97 -4.60
CA LEU A 47 -2.10 9.37 -3.40
C LEU A 47 -1.30 10.66 -3.63
N ALA A 48 -0.48 10.70 -4.67
CA ALA A 48 0.38 11.84 -5.00
C ALA A 48 -0.41 13.10 -5.35
N GLY A 49 -1.53 12.97 -6.06
CA GLY A 49 -2.44 14.08 -6.34
C GLY A 49 -3.34 14.48 -5.17
N GLY A 50 -3.32 13.72 -4.07
CA GLY A 50 -4.21 13.89 -2.93
C GLY A 50 -3.65 14.78 -1.81
N PRO A 51 -4.52 15.31 -0.94
CA PRO A 51 -4.10 16.15 0.20
C PRO A 51 -3.21 15.39 1.19
N TYR A 52 -3.32 14.05 1.23
CA TYR A 52 -2.61 13.21 2.19
C TYR A 52 -1.10 13.08 1.90
N ALA A 53 -0.68 13.07 0.63
CA ALA A 53 0.74 12.92 0.30
C ALA A 53 1.57 14.20 0.56
N SER A 54 0.92 15.35 0.63
CA SER A 54 1.57 16.66 0.84
C SER A 54 2.19 16.83 2.23
N SER A 55 1.85 15.98 3.19
CA SER A 55 2.34 16.05 4.55
C SER A 55 2.76 14.70 5.09
N ARG A 56 3.75 14.69 6.00
CA ARG A 56 4.13 13.48 6.74
C ARG A 56 2.94 12.87 7.48
N ARG A 57 2.07 13.71 8.06
CA ARG A 57 0.90 13.24 8.82
C ARG A 57 -0.09 12.51 7.94
N GLY A 58 -0.45 13.08 6.79
CA GLY A 58 -1.36 12.43 5.86
C GLY A 58 -0.81 11.10 5.34
N LEU A 59 0.49 11.01 5.06
CA LEU A 59 1.13 9.74 4.69
C LEU A 59 1.12 8.71 5.83
N MET A 60 1.24 9.13 7.08
CA MET A 60 1.09 8.21 8.23
C MET A 60 -0.34 7.66 8.34
N ASP A 61 -1.35 8.45 8.00
CA ASP A 61 -2.75 8.00 7.99
C ASP A 61 -3.00 7.01 6.84
N VAL A 62 -2.46 7.30 5.64
CA VAL A 62 -2.48 6.37 4.50
C VAL A 62 -1.76 5.07 4.84
N ARG A 63 -0.60 5.15 5.51
CA ARG A 63 0.15 3.98 5.95
C ARG A 63 -0.74 3.08 6.81
N LYS A 64 -1.40 3.61 7.84
CA LYS A 64 -2.31 2.84 8.70
C LYS A 64 -3.47 2.19 7.94
N MET A 65 -4.00 2.85 6.91
CA MET A 65 -5.05 2.26 6.07
C MET A 65 -4.55 1.06 5.28
N ILE A 66 -3.33 1.13 4.73
CA ILE A 66 -2.70 0.02 4.02
C ILE A 66 -2.39 -1.13 5.00
N GLU A 67 -1.89 -0.81 6.19
CA GLU A 67 -1.65 -1.78 7.27
C GLU A 67 -2.91 -2.61 7.57
N ALA A 68 -4.02 -1.91 7.87
CA ALA A 68 -5.29 -2.52 8.19
C ALA A 68 -5.83 -3.37 7.02
N SER A 69 -5.58 -2.96 5.78
CA SER A 69 -6.01 -3.70 4.58
C SER A 69 -5.23 -5.00 4.41
N ILE A 70 -3.93 -4.99 4.69
CA ILE A 70 -3.07 -6.18 4.67
C ILE A 70 -3.48 -7.15 5.78
N GLU A 71 -3.68 -6.63 7.00
CA GLU A 71 -4.11 -7.44 8.16
C GLU A 71 -5.46 -8.11 7.91
N PHE A 72 -6.44 -7.36 7.37
CA PHE A 72 -7.77 -7.89 7.05
C PHE A 72 -7.70 -8.98 5.98
N GLY A 73 -6.94 -8.77 4.90
CA GLY A 73 -6.75 -9.78 3.85
C GLY A 73 -6.16 -11.08 4.39
N THR A 74 -5.17 -10.97 5.27
CA THR A 74 -4.52 -12.14 5.91
C THR A 74 -5.49 -12.91 6.80
N GLN A 75 -6.30 -12.22 7.60
CA GLN A 75 -7.31 -12.86 8.47
C GLN A 75 -8.42 -13.55 7.68
N ALA A 76 -8.87 -12.94 6.57
CA ALA A 76 -9.86 -13.54 5.69
C ALA A 76 -9.35 -14.84 5.04
N GLU A 77 -8.10 -14.86 4.58
CA GLU A 77 -7.47 -16.06 4.03
C GLU A 77 -7.32 -17.18 5.07
N GLN A 78 -6.90 -16.85 6.29
CA GLN A 78 -6.82 -17.81 7.40
C GLN A 78 -8.19 -18.42 7.73
N SER A 79 -9.23 -17.59 7.79
CA SER A 79 -10.61 -18.03 8.08
C SER A 79 -11.14 -18.98 7.00
N LEU A 80 -10.87 -18.70 5.72
CA LEU A 80 -11.23 -19.56 4.60
C LEU A 80 -10.46 -20.89 4.60
N SER A 81 -9.19 -20.87 5.02
CA SER A 81 -8.39 -22.08 5.14
C SER A 81 -8.95 -23.03 6.20
N VAL A 82 -9.38 -22.51 7.36
CA VAL A 82 -10.01 -23.31 8.43
C VAL A 82 -11.31 -23.93 7.94
N ALA A 83 -12.22 -23.13 7.36
CA ALA A 83 -13.50 -23.63 6.85
C ALA A 83 -13.33 -24.73 5.77
N ARG A 84 -12.31 -24.62 4.91
CA ARG A 84 -11.99 -25.65 3.90
C ARG A 84 -11.44 -26.94 4.51
N ALA A 85 -10.63 -26.83 5.56
CA ALA A 85 -10.12 -28.00 6.27
C ALA A 85 -11.25 -28.77 6.97
N GLU A 86 -12.22 -28.07 7.56
CA GLU A 86 -13.38 -28.67 8.21
C GLU A 86 -14.27 -29.44 7.23
N ILE A 87 -14.50 -28.91 6.01
CA ILE A 87 -15.28 -29.60 4.97
C ILE A 87 -14.58 -30.89 4.48
N SER A 88 -13.24 -30.90 4.41
CA SER A 88 -12.48 -32.04 3.87
C SER A 88 -12.41 -33.25 4.82
N LEU A 89 -12.83 -33.08 6.07
CA LEU A 89 -12.83 -34.11 7.11
C LEU A 89 -14.20 -34.80 7.27
N GLN A 90 -15.19 -34.43 6.45
CA GLN A 90 -16.54 -35.02 6.39
C GLN A 90 -16.68 -35.96 5.19
#